data_AF-A0A8C5WM34-F1
#
_entry.id   AF-A0A8C5WM34-F1
#
_cell.length_a   1.000
_cell.length_b   1.000
_cell.length_c   1.000
_cell.angle_alpha   90.00
_cell.angle_beta   90.00
_cell.angle_gamma   90.00
#
_symmetry.space_group_name_H-M   'P 1'
#
loop_
_entity.id
_entity.type
_entity.pdbx_description
1 polymer ?
#
loop_
_entity_poly.entity_id
_entity_poly.type
_entity_poly.pdbx_seq_one_letter_code
_entity_poly.pdbx_strand_id
1 'polypeptide(L)'
;MEGRNVAELALGDSVKDMFRDECYTPFLKDDFDVKMYTSQSIHQAVIAEQLAKLAQGISQLDKELHVQVVARHEDLLAQATGIESLEGVLQMMQTRIGALQSAIDRIRAKIIDPYNKIVSRTAQLARLQSACDLLRRIIRILYLSKRLQGQLQGGSREITKAAQSLSELGRWVLHGPGATNTPTQNQKEGTQHCATF
;
A
#
# COMPACT_ATOMS: atom_id res chain seq x y z
N MET A 1 -40.13 -2.05 6.85
CA MET A 1 -39.78 -2.18 5.41
C MET A 1 -40.44 -3.42 4.78
N GLU A 2 -41.32 -4.12 5.51
CA GLU A 2 -41.97 -5.37 5.08
C GLU A 2 -43.08 -5.23 4.01
N GLY A 3 -43.68 -4.06 3.82
CA GLY A 3 -44.83 -3.90 2.92
C GLY A 3 -44.52 -3.95 1.41
N ARG A 4 -43.26 -3.75 1.01
CA ARG A 4 -42.84 -3.71 -0.42
C ARG A 4 -42.56 -5.10 -1.00
N ASN A 5 -42.07 -6.04 -0.19
CA ASN A 5 -41.70 -7.39 -0.62
C ASN A 5 -42.93 -8.26 -0.96
N VAL A 6 -44.03 -8.09 -0.21
CA VAL A 6 -45.30 -8.81 -0.45
C VAL A 6 -46.01 -8.38 -1.73
N ALA A 7 -45.92 -7.11 -2.12
CA ALA A 7 -46.48 -6.63 -3.38
C ALA A 7 -45.67 -7.15 -4.58
N GLU A 8 -44.34 -7.17 -4.47
CA GLU A 8 -43.43 -7.66 -5.52
C GLU A 8 -43.60 -9.17 -5.78
N LEU A 9 -43.80 -9.97 -4.73
CA LEU A 9 -44.12 -11.40 -4.84
C LEU A 9 -45.50 -11.63 -5.47
N ALA A 10 -46.52 -10.86 -5.06
CA ALA A 10 -47.87 -10.97 -5.60
C ALA A 10 -47.98 -10.60 -7.10
N LEU A 11 -47.17 -9.63 -7.55
CA LEU A 11 -47.11 -9.15 -8.94
C LEU A 11 -46.39 -10.15 -9.86
N GLY A 12 -45.24 -10.66 -9.40
CA GLY A 12 -44.53 -11.74 -10.10
C GLY A 12 -45.35 -13.02 -10.24
N ASP A 13 -46.16 -13.35 -9.22
CA ASP A 13 -47.10 -14.47 -9.27
C ASP A 13 -48.27 -14.20 -10.24
N SER A 14 -48.77 -12.96 -10.36
CA SER A 14 -49.84 -12.61 -11.31
C SER A 14 -49.45 -12.79 -12.77
N VAL A 15 -48.23 -12.42 -13.16
CA VAL A 15 -47.71 -12.65 -14.53
C VAL A 15 -47.55 -14.14 -14.79
N LYS A 16 -47.03 -14.86 -13.79
CA LYS A 16 -46.79 -16.30 -13.87
C LYS A 16 -48.10 -17.07 -13.97
N ASP A 17 -49.16 -16.60 -13.31
CA ASP A 17 -50.51 -17.15 -13.43
C ASP A 17 -51.15 -16.83 -14.78
N MET A 18 -50.91 -15.63 -15.36
CA MET A 18 -51.36 -15.32 -16.72
C MET A 18 -50.76 -16.29 -17.74
N PHE A 19 -49.47 -16.63 -17.63
CA PHE A 19 -48.82 -17.60 -18.52
C PHE A 19 -49.20 -19.07 -18.27
N ARG A 20 -49.95 -19.38 -17.20
CA ARG A 20 -50.51 -20.72 -16.97
C ARG A 20 -51.83 -20.95 -17.71
N ASP A 21 -52.45 -19.90 -18.24
CA ASP A 21 -53.67 -20.04 -19.02
C ASP A 21 -53.37 -20.79 -20.33
N GLU A 22 -54.12 -21.87 -20.58
CA GLU A 22 -53.98 -22.73 -21.75
C GLU A 22 -54.07 -21.96 -23.07
N CYS A 23 -54.80 -20.82 -23.08
CA CYS A 23 -54.92 -19.99 -24.27
C CYS A 23 -53.61 -19.28 -24.68
N TYR A 24 -52.67 -19.07 -23.76
CA TYR A 24 -51.38 -18.43 -24.07
C TYR A 24 -50.26 -19.45 -24.35
N THR A 25 -50.45 -20.72 -24.00
CA THR A 25 -49.48 -21.80 -24.23
C THR A 25 -49.01 -21.98 -25.68
N PRO A 26 -49.83 -21.75 -26.74
CA PRO A 26 -49.37 -21.85 -28.11
C PRO A 26 -48.32 -20.78 -28.45
N PHE A 27 -48.44 -19.58 -27.86
CA PHE A 27 -47.55 -18.44 -28.08
C PHE A 27 -46.21 -18.56 -27.36
N LEU A 28 -46.10 -19.47 -26.37
CA LEU A 28 -44.88 -19.72 -25.60
C LEU A 28 -43.97 -20.79 -26.22
N LYS A 29 -44.39 -21.43 -27.33
CA LYS A 29 -43.60 -22.44 -28.04
C LYS A 29 -42.65 -21.77 -29.03
N ASP A 30 -41.42 -22.24 -29.09
CA ASP A 30 -40.40 -21.73 -30.03
C ASP A 30 -40.79 -21.92 -31.51
N ASP A 31 -41.62 -22.93 -31.81
CA ASP A 31 -42.12 -23.25 -33.16
C ASP A 31 -43.52 -22.69 -33.46
N PHE A 32 -43.88 -21.56 -32.87
CA PHE A 32 -45.21 -20.97 -33.08
C PHE A 32 -45.45 -20.59 -34.56
N ASP A 33 -46.34 -21.32 -35.23
CA ASP A 33 -46.76 -21.03 -36.60
C ASP A 33 -48.06 -20.22 -36.63
N VAL A 34 -47.93 -18.93 -36.91
CA VAL A 34 -49.03 -17.97 -37.07
C VAL A 34 -50.06 -18.45 -38.09
N LYS A 35 -49.63 -19.09 -39.20
CA LYS A 35 -50.53 -19.49 -40.29
C LYS A 35 -51.41 -20.66 -39.88
N MET A 36 -50.84 -21.64 -39.17
CA MET A 36 -51.57 -22.79 -38.63
C MET A 36 -52.51 -22.39 -37.49
N TYR A 37 -52.06 -21.48 -36.61
CA TYR A 37 -52.91 -20.96 -35.53
C TYR A 37 -54.10 -20.15 -36.05
N THR A 38 -53.87 -19.30 -37.06
CA THR A 38 -54.92 -18.46 -37.65
C THR A 38 -55.93 -19.31 -38.43
N SER A 39 -55.48 -20.31 -39.20
CA SER A 39 -56.38 -21.22 -39.91
C SER A 39 -57.23 -22.04 -38.94
N GLN A 40 -56.65 -22.59 -37.87
CA GLN A 40 -57.37 -23.33 -36.83
C GLN A 40 -58.40 -22.46 -36.09
N SER A 41 -58.06 -21.20 -35.78
CA SER A 41 -58.96 -20.24 -35.14
C SER A 41 -60.11 -19.79 -36.05
N ILE A 42 -59.87 -19.68 -37.36
CA ILE A 42 -60.91 -19.41 -38.37
C ILE A 42 -61.85 -20.61 -38.48
N HIS A 43 -61.31 -21.84 -38.52
CA HIS A 43 -62.10 -23.06 -38.61
C HIS A 43 -62.99 -23.30 -37.38
N GLN A 44 -62.54 -22.89 -36.19
CA GLN A 44 -63.35 -22.99 -34.97
C GLN A 44 -64.38 -21.85 -34.83
N ALA A 45 -64.35 -20.83 -35.70
CA ALA A 45 -65.22 -19.64 -35.67
C ALA A 45 -65.13 -18.80 -34.36
N VAL A 46 -64.01 -18.89 -33.63
CA VAL A 46 -63.81 -18.22 -32.32
C VAL A 46 -62.90 -16.99 -32.43
N ILE A 47 -62.67 -16.47 -33.64
CA ILE A 47 -61.67 -15.42 -33.93
C ILE A 47 -61.87 -14.17 -33.05
N ALA A 48 -63.11 -13.68 -32.93
CA ALA A 48 -63.39 -12.45 -32.20
C ALA A 48 -63.11 -12.57 -30.69
N GLU A 49 -63.39 -13.73 -30.10
CA GLU A 49 -63.14 -14.00 -28.68
C GLU A 49 -61.64 -14.19 -28.42
N GLN A 50 -60.91 -14.88 -29.31
CA GLN A 50 -59.46 -15.02 -29.20
C GLN A 50 -58.73 -13.68 -29.36
N LEU A 51 -59.18 -12.82 -30.28
CA LEU A 51 -58.61 -11.48 -30.45
C LEU A 51 -58.86 -10.60 -29.21
N ALA A 52 -60.06 -10.69 -28.62
CA ALA A 52 -60.40 -9.97 -27.40
C ALA A 52 -59.56 -10.44 -26.20
N LYS A 53 -59.36 -11.76 -26.04
CA LYS A 53 -58.48 -12.33 -24.99
C LYS A 53 -57.02 -11.95 -25.17
N LEU A 54 -56.52 -11.91 -26.42
CA LEU A 54 -55.17 -11.46 -26.69
C LEU A 54 -54.98 -9.97 -26.40
N ALA A 55 -55.93 -9.12 -26.83
CA ALA A 55 -55.91 -7.69 -26.52
C ALA A 55 -55.95 -7.43 -25.01
N GLN A 56 -56.78 -8.18 -24.28
CA GLN A 56 -56.84 -8.13 -22.83
C GLN A 56 -55.52 -8.56 -22.18
N GLY A 57 -54.93 -9.67 -22.64
CA GLY A 57 -53.63 -10.16 -22.15
C GLY A 57 -52.49 -9.16 -22.40
N ILE A 58 -52.48 -8.51 -23.58
CA ILE A 58 -51.50 -7.45 -23.90
C ILE A 58 -51.68 -6.25 -22.96
N SER A 59 -52.92 -5.78 -22.75
CA SER A 59 -53.17 -4.66 -21.83
C SER A 59 -52.84 -5.00 -20.37
N GLN A 60 -53.05 -6.25 -19.95
CA GLN A 60 -52.65 -6.72 -18.61
C GLN A 60 -51.12 -6.78 -18.48
N LEU A 61 -50.42 -7.33 -19.48
CA LEU A 61 -48.97 -7.38 -19.51
C LEU A 61 -48.35 -5.98 -19.53
N ASP A 62 -48.91 -5.05 -20.30
CA ASP A 62 -48.44 -3.66 -20.37
C ASP A 62 -48.59 -2.94 -19.03
N LYS A 63 -49.74 -3.09 -18.37
CA LYS A 63 -49.98 -2.54 -17.03
C LYS A 63 -49.00 -3.11 -16.01
N GLU A 64 -48.78 -4.42 -16.05
CA GLU A 64 -47.94 -5.14 -15.11
C GLU A 64 -46.46 -4.83 -15.32
N LEU A 65 -46.03 -4.76 -16.59
CA LEU A 65 -44.70 -4.31 -16.97
C LEU A 65 -44.46 -2.88 -16.47
N HIS A 66 -45.41 -1.96 -16.67
CA HIS A 66 -45.31 -0.59 -16.17
C HIS A 66 -45.16 -0.54 -14.64
N VAL A 67 -45.92 -1.34 -13.90
CA VAL A 67 -45.82 -1.41 -12.44
C VAL A 67 -44.45 -1.93 -12.00
N GLN A 68 -43.93 -3.00 -12.62
CA GLN A 68 -42.61 -3.54 -12.28
C GLN A 68 -41.47 -2.58 -12.62
N VAL A 69 -41.58 -1.93 -13.77
CA VAL A 69 -40.67 -0.90 -14.27
C VAL A 69 -40.63 0.25 -13.26
N VAL A 70 -41.77 0.86 -12.93
CA VAL A 70 -41.87 1.94 -11.94
C VAL A 70 -41.39 1.51 -10.55
N ALA A 71 -41.73 0.30 -10.09
CA ALA A 71 -41.35 -0.20 -8.77
C ALA A 71 -39.83 -0.35 -8.60
N ARG A 72 -39.11 -0.76 -9.66
CA ARG A 72 -37.67 -1.02 -9.60
C ARG A 72 -36.79 0.18 -9.94
N HIS A 73 -37.35 1.25 -10.52
CA HIS A 73 -36.58 2.42 -10.92
C HIS A 73 -36.01 3.23 -9.75
N GLU A 74 -36.80 3.41 -8.69
CA GLU A 74 -36.37 4.09 -7.47
C GLU A 74 -35.17 3.37 -6.85
N ASP A 75 -35.22 2.04 -6.74
CA ASP A 75 -34.14 1.25 -6.15
C ASP A 75 -32.88 1.24 -7.03
N LEU A 76 -33.02 1.17 -8.36
CA LEU A 76 -31.88 1.21 -9.28
C LEU A 76 -31.20 2.60 -9.27
N LEU A 77 -31.98 3.68 -9.19
CA LEU A 77 -31.47 5.04 -9.03
C LEU A 77 -30.81 5.25 -7.66
N ALA A 78 -31.41 4.71 -6.59
CA ALA A 78 -30.81 4.73 -5.25
C ALA A 78 -29.48 3.97 -5.22
N GLN A 79 -29.38 2.84 -5.92
CA GLN A 79 -28.13 2.09 -6.07
C GLN A 79 -27.08 2.87 -6.89
N ALA A 80 -27.48 3.47 -8.02
CA ALA A 80 -26.59 4.26 -8.85
C ALA A 80 -26.03 5.49 -8.10
N THR A 81 -26.89 6.23 -7.39
CA THR A 81 -26.47 7.36 -6.54
C THR A 81 -25.62 6.91 -5.35
N GLY A 82 -25.91 5.73 -4.80
CA GLY A 82 -25.07 5.09 -3.78
C GLY A 82 -23.65 4.80 -4.29
N ILE A 83 -23.51 4.27 -5.50
CA ILE A 83 -22.21 4.01 -6.15
C ILE A 83 -21.44 5.31 -6.40
N GLU A 84 -22.10 6.35 -6.90
CA GLU A 84 -21.50 7.67 -7.12
C GLU A 84 -20.97 8.27 -5.79
N SER A 85 -21.73 8.15 -4.71
CA SER A 85 -21.28 8.60 -3.39
C SER A 85 -20.04 7.86 -2.89
N LEU A 86 -19.96 6.55 -3.14
CA LEU A 86 -18.82 5.71 -2.78
C LEU A 86 -17.59 6.07 -3.61
N GLU A 87 -17.76 6.33 -4.91
CA GLU A 87 -16.70 6.82 -5.78
C GLU A 87 -16.11 8.15 -5.25
N GLY A 88 -16.96 9.07 -4.80
CA GLY A 88 -16.53 10.31 -4.13
C GLY A 88 -15.69 10.05 -2.87
N VAL A 89 -16.10 9.10 -2.02
CA VAL A 89 -15.34 8.71 -0.82
C VAL A 89 -13.99 8.08 -1.19
N LEU A 90 -13.96 7.18 -2.19
CA LEU A 90 -12.74 6.55 -2.67
C LEU A 90 -11.76 7.58 -3.24
N GLN A 91 -12.25 8.56 -4.01
CA GLN A 91 -11.43 9.65 -4.54
C GLN A 91 -10.85 10.51 -3.41
N MET A 92 -11.63 10.79 -2.37
CA MET A 92 -11.15 11.48 -1.18
C MET A 92 -10.09 10.66 -0.43
N MET A 93 -10.27 9.34 -0.29
CA MET A 93 -9.27 8.46 0.31
C MET A 93 -7.98 8.46 -0.50
N GLN A 94 -8.05 8.34 -1.82
CA GLN A 94 -6.89 8.36 -2.71
C GLN A 94 -6.08 9.66 -2.55
N THR A 95 -6.78 10.80 -2.46
CA THR A 95 -6.15 12.12 -2.25
C THR A 95 -5.44 12.18 -0.89
N ARG A 96 -6.08 11.67 0.18
CA ARG A 96 -5.49 11.63 1.53
C ARG A 96 -4.29 10.70 1.60
N ILE A 97 -4.35 9.54 0.95
CA ILE A 97 -3.21 8.60 0.85
C ILE A 97 -2.04 9.28 0.14
N GLY A 98 -2.29 9.99 -0.98
CA GLY A 98 -1.25 10.76 -1.67
C GLY A 98 -0.62 11.85 -0.78
N ALA A 99 -1.42 12.54 0.02
CA ALA A 99 -0.93 13.53 0.98
C ALA A 99 -0.09 12.91 2.09
N LEU A 100 -0.49 11.73 2.60
CA LEU A 100 0.26 10.95 3.60
C LEU A 100 1.59 10.47 3.03
N GLN A 101 1.60 9.92 1.81
CA GLN A 101 2.82 9.49 1.13
C GLN A 101 3.80 10.67 1.01
N SER A 102 3.31 11.82 0.56
CA SER A 102 4.11 13.05 0.49
C SER A 102 4.64 13.51 1.85
N ALA A 103 3.87 13.31 2.93
CA ALA A 103 4.32 13.63 4.29
C ALA A 103 5.43 12.68 4.76
N ILE A 104 5.30 11.39 4.47
CA ILE A 104 6.33 10.38 4.77
C ILE A 104 7.61 10.69 4.01
N ASP A 105 7.53 11.04 2.73
CA ASP A 105 8.71 11.39 1.93
C ASP A 105 9.42 12.63 2.49
N ARG A 106 8.66 13.63 2.94
CA ARG A 106 9.21 14.80 3.65
C ARG A 106 9.88 14.41 4.98
N ILE A 107 9.29 13.50 5.75
CA ILE A 107 9.86 13.02 7.01
C ILE A 107 11.17 12.27 6.73
N ARG A 108 11.19 11.39 5.72
CA ARG A 108 12.39 10.67 5.27
C ARG A 108 13.51 11.65 4.93
N ALA A 109 13.24 12.67 4.11
CA ALA A 109 14.22 13.70 3.77
C ALA A 109 14.71 14.50 5.00
N LYS A 110 13.83 14.76 5.96
CA LYS A 110 14.17 15.52 7.19
C LYS A 110 14.85 14.69 8.28
N ILE A 111 14.83 13.36 8.21
CA ILE A 111 15.36 12.49 9.27
C ILE A 111 16.48 11.60 8.74
N ILE A 112 16.21 10.83 7.68
CA ILE A 112 17.13 9.81 7.19
C ILE A 112 18.36 10.46 6.53
N ASP A 113 18.17 11.48 5.71
CA ASP A 113 19.29 12.19 5.07
C ASP A 113 20.24 12.87 6.07
N PRO A 114 19.76 13.67 7.05
CA PRO A 114 20.65 14.23 8.06
C PRO A 114 21.28 13.16 8.94
N TYR A 115 20.57 12.07 9.28
CA TYR A 115 21.16 10.95 10.00
C TYR A 115 22.37 10.37 9.24
N ASN A 116 22.22 10.06 7.95
CA ASN A 116 23.32 9.55 7.12
C ASN A 116 24.49 10.54 7.04
N LYS A 117 24.21 11.84 6.96
CA LYS A 117 25.24 12.89 7.01
C LYS A 117 25.98 12.91 8.35
N ILE A 118 25.28 12.75 9.47
CA ILE A 118 25.88 12.69 10.80
C ILE A 118 26.79 11.47 10.91
N VAL A 119 26.30 10.28 10.54
CA VAL A 119 27.10 9.04 10.57
C VAL A 119 28.40 9.18 9.76
N SER A 120 28.31 9.72 8.54
CA SER A 120 29.48 9.97 7.70
C SER A 120 30.46 10.95 8.34
N ARG A 121 29.97 12.08 8.88
CA ARG A 121 30.81 13.07 9.56
C ARG A 121 31.45 12.53 10.84
N THR A 122 30.74 11.71 11.61
CA THR A 122 31.28 11.04 12.80
C THR A 122 32.41 10.08 12.42
N ALA A 123 32.26 9.32 11.33
CA ALA A 123 33.33 8.47 10.83
C ALA A 123 34.55 9.29 10.36
N GLN A 124 34.34 10.42 9.69
CA GLN A 124 35.42 11.34 9.31
C GLN A 124 36.12 11.92 10.55
N LEU A 125 35.37 12.33 11.57
CA LEU A 125 35.91 12.85 12.80
C LEU A 125 36.76 11.81 13.54
N ALA A 126 36.31 10.56 13.61
CA ALA A 126 37.08 9.46 14.21
C ALA A 126 38.41 9.20 13.50
N ARG A 127 38.43 9.30 12.16
CA ARG A 127 39.67 9.20 11.37
C ARG A 127 40.60 10.39 11.63
N LEU A 128 40.05 11.61 11.72
CA LEU A 128 40.83 12.81 12.06
C LEU A 128 41.41 12.74 13.48
N GLN A 129 40.62 12.27 14.45
CA GLN A 129 41.10 12.05 15.82
C GLN A 129 42.26 11.05 15.84
N SER A 130 42.12 9.91 15.15
CA SER A 130 43.20 8.93 15.00
C SER A 130 44.46 9.54 14.38
N ALA A 131 44.30 10.38 13.35
CA ALA A 131 45.42 11.08 12.72
C ALA A 131 46.08 12.09 13.68
N CYS A 132 45.28 12.87 14.43
CA CYS A 132 45.79 13.78 15.44
C CYS A 132 46.56 13.06 16.55
N ASP A 133 46.07 11.91 17.02
CA ASP A 133 46.74 11.11 18.04
C ASP A 133 48.07 10.54 17.52
N LEU A 134 48.09 10.10 16.26
CA LEU A 134 49.33 9.70 15.60
C LEU A 134 50.33 10.86 15.52
N LEU A 135 49.88 12.06 15.14
CA LEU A 135 50.74 13.25 15.10
C LEU A 135 51.30 13.60 16.49
N ARG A 136 50.46 13.61 17.54
CA ARG A 136 50.92 13.85 18.93
C ARG A 136 51.99 12.85 19.34
N ARG A 137 51.80 11.57 18.98
CA ARG A 137 52.76 10.51 19.25
C ARG A 137 54.07 10.73 18.50
N ILE A 138 54.02 11.10 17.22
CA ILE A 138 55.21 11.42 16.42
C ILE A 138 55.97 12.59 17.06
N ILE A 139 55.29 13.68 17.43
CA ILE A 139 55.92 14.82 18.10
C ILE A 139 56.61 14.38 19.40
N ARG A 140 55.95 13.53 20.20
CA ARG A 140 56.54 13.01 21.45
C ARG A 140 57.78 12.15 21.19
N ILE A 141 57.74 11.28 20.20
CA ILE A 141 58.88 10.46 19.77
C ILE A 141 60.03 11.35 19.31
N LEU A 142 59.78 12.33 18.44
CA LEU A 142 60.79 13.28 17.95
C LEU A 142 61.45 14.05 19.10
N TYR A 143 60.66 14.53 20.06
CA TYR A 143 61.17 15.21 21.24
C TYR A 143 62.07 14.29 22.08
N LEU A 144 61.63 13.06 22.38
CA LEU A 144 62.40 12.10 23.16
C LEU A 144 63.69 11.69 22.44
N SER A 145 63.64 11.48 21.12
CA SER A 145 64.82 11.19 20.30
C SER A 145 65.85 12.32 20.35
N LYS A 146 65.41 13.58 20.23
CA LYS A 146 66.30 14.75 20.32
C LYS A 146 66.91 14.87 21.72
N ARG A 147 66.11 14.64 22.77
CA ARG A 147 66.59 14.63 24.16
C ARG A 147 67.64 13.54 24.40
N LEU A 148 67.38 12.34 23.89
CA LEU A 148 68.30 11.20 23.98
C LEU A 148 69.63 11.50 23.27
N GLN A 149 69.58 12.07 22.06
CA GLN A 149 70.79 12.49 21.34
C GLN A 149 71.62 13.49 22.14
N GLY A 150 70.98 14.47 22.77
CA GLY A 150 71.67 15.43 23.66
C GLY A 150 72.31 14.77 24.89
N GLN A 151 71.64 13.79 25.50
CA GLN A 151 72.18 13.04 26.64
C GLN A 151 73.38 12.17 26.25
N LEU A 152 73.36 11.56 25.05
CA LEU A 152 74.47 10.76 24.55
C LEU A 152 75.72 11.62 24.25
N GLN A 153 75.54 12.88 23.83
CA GLN A 153 76.65 13.84 23.65
C GLN A 153 77.27 14.28 24.98
N GLY A 154 76.55 14.16 26.10
CA GLY A 154 77.04 14.44 27.45
C GLY A 154 78.01 13.39 28.01
N GLY A 155 78.30 12.32 27.27
CA GLY A 155 79.28 11.29 27.65
C GLY A 155 78.84 10.42 28.83
N SER A 156 79.82 9.84 29.54
CA SER A 156 79.58 8.82 30.58
C SER A 156 78.70 9.28 31.74
N ARG A 157 78.66 10.59 32.01
CA ARG A 157 77.91 11.19 33.12
C ARG A 157 76.39 11.15 32.95
N GLU A 158 75.88 11.02 31.72
CA GLU A 158 74.45 11.08 31.41
C GLU A 158 73.86 9.71 30.98
N ILE A 159 74.64 8.63 31.04
CA ILE A 159 74.24 7.28 30.58
C ILE A 159 72.95 6.79 31.24
N THR A 160 72.79 6.97 32.56
CA THR A 160 71.58 6.54 33.28
C THR A 160 70.33 7.27 32.79
N LYS A 161 70.46 8.57 32.47
CA LYS A 161 69.35 9.38 31.95
C LYS A 161 69.05 9.05 30.48
N ALA A 162 70.07 8.72 29.69
CA ALA A 162 69.90 8.22 28.34
C ALA A 162 69.14 6.87 28.33
N ALA A 163 69.50 5.95 29.24
CA ALA A 163 68.79 4.68 29.40
C ALA A 163 67.31 4.86 29.77
N GLN A 164 67.00 5.83 30.64
CA GLN A 164 65.62 6.19 30.98
C GLN A 164 64.86 6.76 29.76
N SER A 165 65.45 7.71 29.03
CA SER A 165 64.85 8.27 27.81
C SER A 165 64.61 7.21 26.73
N LEU A 166 65.50 6.22 26.62
CA LEU A 166 65.37 5.10 25.70
C LEU A 166 64.23 4.16 26.12
N SER A 167 64.08 3.87 27.41
CA SER A 167 62.95 3.09 27.94
C SER A 167 61.60 3.77 27.69
N GLU A 168 61.53 5.09 27.90
CA GLU A 168 60.35 5.89 27.58
C GLU A 168 60.03 5.83 26.07
N LEU A 169 61.03 6.04 25.21
CA LEU A 169 60.88 5.95 23.76
C LEU A 169 60.37 4.58 23.31
N GLY A 170 60.94 3.50 23.86
CA GLY A 170 60.52 2.13 23.58
C GLY A 170 59.05 1.89 23.94
N ARG A 171 58.58 2.43 25.07
CA ARG A 171 57.16 2.34 25.46
C ARG A 171 56.25 3.00 24.41
N TRP A 172 56.63 4.17 23.91
CA TRP A 172 55.86 4.90 22.89
C TRP A 172 55.96 4.29 21.51
N VAL A 173 56.98 3.50 21.18
CA VAL A 173 57.09 2.80 19.88
C VAL A 173 56.31 1.48 19.91
N LEU A 174 56.39 0.73 21.01
CA LEU A 174 55.77 -0.61 21.13
C LEU A 174 54.25 -0.56 21.33
N HIS A 175 53.69 0.48 21.95
CA HIS A 175 52.24 0.61 22.11
C HIS A 175 51.62 1.17 20.81
N GLY A 176 51.46 0.33 19.79
CA GLY A 176 50.77 0.61 18.52
C GLY A 176 49.31 1.09 18.71
N PRO A 177 48.66 1.57 17.63
CA PRO A 177 47.36 2.29 17.67
C PRO A 177 46.14 1.48 18.15
N GLY A 178 46.31 0.27 18.70
CA GLY A 178 45.23 -0.65 19.03
C GLY A 178 44.86 -0.78 20.52
N ALA A 179 45.52 -0.08 21.44
CA ALA A 179 45.38 -0.39 22.87
C ALA A 179 44.36 0.45 23.67
N THR A 180 43.82 1.56 23.14
CA THR A 180 43.02 2.47 23.99
C THR A 180 41.68 2.92 23.43
N ASN A 181 41.29 2.58 22.20
CA ASN A 181 39.98 2.95 21.66
C ASN A 181 39.30 1.74 21.03
N THR A 182 38.74 0.86 21.86
CA THR A 182 37.52 0.14 21.48
C THR A 182 36.34 0.99 21.95
N PRO A 183 35.65 1.71 21.04
CA PRO A 183 34.26 2.03 21.31
C PRO A 183 33.48 0.73 21.16
N THR A 184 33.10 0.18 22.30
CA THR A 184 32.00 -0.77 22.46
C THR A 184 30.78 -0.29 21.64
N GLN A 185 30.10 -1.24 20.99
CA GLN A 185 28.71 -1.17 20.53
C GLN A 185 28.35 -0.19 19.39
N ASN A 186 28.23 -0.72 18.18
CA ASN A 186 26.92 -1.02 17.56
C ASN A 186 27.10 -1.26 16.06
N GLN A 187 27.59 -2.45 15.72
CA GLN A 187 27.56 -2.95 14.36
C GLN A 187 27.06 -4.39 14.41
N LYS A 188 25.74 -4.52 14.52
CA LYS A 188 24.87 -5.64 14.11
C LYS A 188 23.52 -5.45 14.80
N GLU A 189 22.52 -5.07 14.00
CA GLU A 189 21.05 -5.15 14.21
C GLU A 189 20.40 -3.86 13.70
N GLY A 190 19.94 -3.88 12.45
CA GLY A 190 19.19 -2.75 11.86
C GLY A 190 19.00 -2.84 10.36
N THR A 191 19.82 -3.60 9.63
CA THR A 191 19.76 -3.65 8.15
C THR A 191 19.03 -4.88 7.59
N GLN A 192 18.35 -5.70 8.42
CA GLN A 192 17.63 -6.89 7.92
C GLN A 192 16.10 -6.84 8.04
N HIS A 193 15.50 -5.78 8.58
CA HIS A 193 14.04 -5.74 8.81
C HIS A 193 13.24 -4.73 7.98
N CYS A 194 13.75 -4.27 6.83
CA CYS A 194 13.00 -3.36 5.95
C CYS A 194 12.76 -3.91 4.53
N ALA A 195 12.81 -5.23 4.35
CA ALA A 195 12.56 -5.88 3.06
C ALA A 195 11.57 -7.06 3.20
N THR A 196 10.45 -6.87 3.88
CA THR A 196 9.23 -7.66 3.67
C THR A 196 8.09 -6.94 4.37
N PHE A 197 7.33 -6.16 3.61
CA PHE A 197 5.88 -5.89 3.69
C PHE A 197 5.57 -4.78 2.68
#